data_AF-A0A953T435-F1
#
_entry.id   AF-A0A953T435-F1
#
_cell.length_a   1.000
_cell.length_b   1.000
_cell.length_c   1.000
_cell.angle_alpha   90.00
_cell.angle_beta   90.00
_cell.angle_gamma   90.00
#
_symmetry.space_group_name_H-M   'P 1'
#
loop_
_entity.id
_entity.type
_entity.pdbx_description
1 polymer ?
#
loop_
_entity_poly.entity_id
_entity_poly.type
_entity_poly.pdbx_seq_one_letter_code
_entity_poly.pdbx_strand_id
1 'polypeptide(L)'
;MGRTFFLMLGFVFTIGCGYAQDTLKAQKPKVENELIEGFLPERMYNKVMETHQISLHTIKHILIDTETLAYSNKLVFVRELTQDEIVAFKQLLLTDSSYHWKAYNEEFIFYPSKQFVLKSSNDPLNIVANFDNSYISFIGLDGQMVLPIQ
;
A
#
# COMPACT_ATOMS: atom_id res chain seq x y z
N MET A 1 45.80 -58.63 -11.97
CA MET A 1 45.27 -58.93 -10.61
C MET A 1 45.72 -57.79 -9.71
N GLY A 2 44.93 -56.95 -9.06
CA GLY A 2 43.48 -56.87 -8.87
C GLY A 2 43.25 -56.22 -7.49
N ARG A 3 42.67 -55.00 -7.48
CA ARG A 3 42.00 -54.30 -6.33
C ARG A 3 42.95 -53.88 -5.17
N THR A 4 42.86 -52.72 -4.52
CA THR A 4 41.76 -51.85 -4.02
C THR A 4 42.43 -50.52 -3.58
N PHE A 5 42.06 -49.33 -4.06
CA PHE A 5 41.02 -48.41 -3.55
C PHE A 5 41.09 -48.05 -2.05
N PHE A 6 41.50 -46.81 -1.73
CA PHE A 6 40.95 -45.88 -0.71
C PHE A 6 41.92 -44.68 -0.55
N LEU A 7 41.71 -43.53 -1.21
CA LEU A 7 40.99 -42.34 -0.72
C LEU A 7 41.44 -41.85 0.67
N MET A 8 42.34 -40.85 0.72
CA MET A 8 42.23 -39.79 1.73
C MET A 8 42.78 -38.46 1.20
N LEU A 9 41.82 -37.60 0.90
CA LEU A 9 41.92 -36.24 0.41
C LEU A 9 42.34 -35.31 1.56
N GLY A 10 43.61 -34.90 1.61
CA GLY A 10 44.13 -33.95 2.60
C GLY A 10 44.02 -32.51 2.11
N PHE A 11 42.81 -31.96 2.11
CA PHE A 11 42.49 -30.59 1.74
C PHE A 11 42.69 -29.69 2.98
N VAL A 12 43.87 -29.10 3.16
CA VAL A 12 44.08 -28.06 4.17
C VAL A 12 43.74 -26.71 3.54
N PHE A 13 42.46 -26.34 3.63
CA PHE A 13 42.02 -24.98 3.33
C PHE A 13 42.41 -24.07 4.50
N THR A 14 43.31 -23.13 4.20
CA THR A 14 43.63 -22.00 5.05
C THR A 14 42.37 -21.17 5.29
N ILE A 15 41.97 -21.03 6.56
CA ILE A 15 40.93 -20.10 6.98
C ILE A 15 41.50 -18.68 6.81
N GLY A 16 41.22 -18.09 5.66
CA GLY A 16 41.30 -16.65 5.47
C GLY A 16 40.23 -16.00 6.33
N CYS A 17 40.67 -15.28 7.37
CA CYS A 17 39.80 -14.46 8.20
C CYS A 17 39.37 -13.23 7.37
N GLY A 18 38.25 -13.34 6.66
CA GLY A 18 37.59 -12.20 6.06
C GLY A 18 36.93 -11.39 7.15
N TYR A 19 37.52 -10.26 7.52
CA TYR A 19 36.85 -9.22 8.30
C TYR A 19 35.67 -8.71 7.47
N ALA A 20 34.50 -9.32 7.66
CA ALA A 20 33.25 -8.82 7.13
C ALA A 20 32.88 -7.59 7.96
N GLN A 21 33.07 -6.43 7.33
CA GLN A 21 32.62 -5.14 7.80
C GLN A 21 31.09 -5.21 7.88
N ASP A 22 30.55 -5.35 9.09
CA ASP A 22 29.11 -5.25 9.37
C ASP A 22 28.68 -3.81 9.10
N THR A 23 28.44 -3.49 7.83
CA THR A 23 27.55 -2.39 7.48
C THR A 23 26.19 -2.77 8.04
N LEU A 24 25.77 -2.06 9.08
CA LEU A 24 24.38 -1.95 9.51
C LEU A 24 23.51 -1.69 8.29
N LYS A 25 23.07 -2.77 7.63
CA LYS A 25 21.89 -2.73 6.78
C LYS A 25 20.79 -2.35 7.75
N ALA A 26 20.32 -1.11 7.65
CA ALA A 26 19.05 -0.73 8.21
C ALA A 26 18.08 -1.86 7.87
N GLN A 27 17.69 -2.65 8.87
CA GLN A 27 16.63 -3.61 8.72
C GLN A 27 15.43 -2.77 8.32
N LYS A 28 15.10 -2.80 7.02
CA LYS A 28 13.78 -2.35 6.60
C LYS A 28 12.82 -3.15 7.47
N PRO A 29 11.92 -2.50 8.22
CA PRO A 29 10.97 -3.22 9.05
C PRO A 29 10.29 -4.24 8.14
N LYS A 30 10.36 -5.51 8.56
CA LYS A 30 9.63 -6.59 7.90
C LYS A 30 8.17 -6.28 8.13
N VAL A 31 7.54 -5.66 7.14
CA VAL A 31 6.10 -5.42 7.13
C VAL A 31 5.46 -6.80 7.15
N GLU A 32 4.73 -7.11 8.22
CA GLU A 32 3.81 -8.25 8.25
C GLU A 32 2.66 -7.89 7.30
N ASN A 33 2.87 -8.22 6.02
CA ASN A 33 2.10 -7.79 4.85
C ASN A 33 0.66 -8.37 4.75
N GLU A 34 0.18 -9.08 5.77
CA GLU A 34 -0.94 -10.02 5.61
C GLU A 34 -2.32 -9.36 5.75
N LEU A 35 -2.42 -8.14 6.28
CA LEU A 35 -3.74 -7.56 6.61
C LEU A 35 -4.40 -6.77 5.47
N ILE A 36 -3.66 -6.03 4.64
CA ILE A 36 -4.25 -5.44 3.42
C ILE A 36 -4.65 -6.52 2.42
N GLU A 37 -3.80 -7.54 2.23
CA GLU A 37 -4.04 -8.64 1.29
C GLU A 37 -5.24 -9.49 1.71
N GLY A 38 -5.45 -9.69 3.02
CA GLY A 38 -6.61 -10.38 3.56
C GLY A 38 -7.90 -9.53 3.64
N PHE A 39 -7.78 -8.20 3.59
CA PHE A 39 -8.92 -7.29 3.69
C PHE A 39 -9.45 -6.83 2.34
N LEU A 40 -8.56 -6.43 1.43
CA LEU A 40 -8.95 -6.00 0.10
C LEU A 40 -9.26 -7.23 -0.77
N PRO A 41 -10.27 -7.17 -1.64
CA PRO A 41 -10.42 -8.14 -2.70
C PRO A 41 -9.11 -8.22 -3.50
N GLU A 42 -8.71 -9.42 -3.87
CA GLU A 42 -7.44 -9.71 -4.58
C GLU A 42 -7.21 -8.75 -5.75
N ARG A 43 -8.25 -8.43 -6.51
CA ARG A 43 -8.21 -7.50 -7.63
C ARG A 43 -7.80 -6.08 -7.22
N MET A 44 -8.33 -5.58 -6.11
CA MET A 44 -8.01 -4.25 -5.58
C MET A 44 -6.61 -4.24 -4.97
N TYR A 45 -6.22 -5.30 -4.28
CA TYR A 45 -4.86 -5.46 -3.76
C TYR A 45 -3.81 -5.46 -4.88
N ASN A 46 -3.99 -6.28 -5.91
CA ASN A 46 -3.06 -6.36 -7.04
C ASN A 46 -2.94 -5.00 -7.74
N LYS A 47 -4.04 -4.24 -7.87
CA LYS A 47 -3.99 -2.86 -8.39
C LYS A 47 -3.12 -1.95 -7.55
N VAL A 48 -3.21 -2.00 -6.22
CA VAL A 48 -2.34 -1.21 -5.33
C VAL A 48 -0.87 -1.56 -5.60
N MET A 49 -0.57 -2.86 -5.71
CA MET A 49 0.80 -3.34 -5.87
C MET A 49 1.39 -3.03 -7.25
N GLU A 50 0.60 -3.17 -8.32
CA GLU A 50 1.06 -3.04 -9.71
C GLU A 50 0.97 -1.61 -10.26
N THR A 51 0.27 -0.69 -9.60
CA THR A 51 0.13 0.67 -10.13
C THR A 51 1.45 1.44 -10.08
N HIS A 52 1.83 2.03 -11.22
CA HIS A 52 3.02 2.89 -11.34
C HIS A 52 2.68 4.38 -11.50
N GLN A 53 1.39 4.70 -11.55
CA GLN A 53 0.90 6.05 -11.76
C GLN A 53 -0.29 6.34 -10.84
N ILE A 54 -0.10 7.30 -9.95
CA ILE A 54 -1.11 7.74 -9.00
C ILE A 54 -1.33 9.24 -9.17
N SER A 55 -2.56 9.63 -9.44
CA SER A 55 -2.95 11.05 -9.49
C SER A 55 -3.64 11.46 -8.20
N LEU A 56 -3.22 12.60 -7.65
CA LEU A 56 -3.80 13.20 -6.46
C LEU A 56 -4.82 14.27 -6.85
N HIS A 57 -6.00 14.18 -6.26
CA HIS A 57 -7.09 15.13 -6.42
C HIS A 57 -7.58 15.62 -5.07
N THR A 58 -8.04 16.87 -5.02
CA THR A 58 -8.83 17.39 -3.91
C THR A 58 -10.31 17.25 -4.24
N ILE A 59 -11.11 16.82 -3.27
CA ILE A 59 -12.57 16.75 -3.39
C ILE A 59 -13.14 18.07 -2.87
N LYS A 60 -13.85 18.80 -3.74
CA LYS A 60 -14.61 19.99 -3.37
C LYS A 60 -16.10 19.65 -3.41
N HIS A 61 -16.79 19.89 -2.30
CA HIS A 61 -18.24 19.82 -2.25
C HIS A 61 -18.83 21.06 -2.91
N ILE A 62 -19.67 20.86 -3.92
CA ILE A 62 -20.39 21.93 -4.60
C ILE A 62 -21.86 21.77 -4.33
N LEU A 63 -22.49 22.86 -3.88
CA LEU A 63 -23.94 22.92 -3.74
C LEU A 63 -24.57 22.87 -5.13
N ILE A 64 -25.38 21.85 -5.39
CA ILE A 64 -26.11 21.71 -6.65
C ILE A 64 -27.53 22.24 -6.52
N ASP A 65 -28.11 22.14 -5.32
CA ASP A 65 -29.50 22.52 -5.07
C ASP A 65 -29.59 23.37 -3.80
N THR A 66 -30.13 24.57 -3.95
CA THR A 66 -30.33 25.53 -2.86
C THR A 66 -31.56 25.24 -2.01
N GLU A 67 -32.53 24.48 -2.51
CA GLU A 67 -33.77 24.13 -1.81
C GLU A 67 -33.59 22.85 -0.98
N THR A 68 -32.92 21.84 -1.53
CA THR A 68 -32.65 20.57 -0.82
C THR A 68 -31.31 20.55 -0.08
N LEU A 69 -30.49 21.59 -0.26
CA LEU A 69 -29.11 21.65 0.21
C LEU A 69 -28.26 20.45 -0.25
N ALA A 70 -28.57 19.88 -1.42
CA ALA A 70 -27.85 18.74 -1.96
C ALA A 70 -26.47 19.14 -2.49
N TYR A 71 -25.46 18.37 -2.11
CA TYR A 71 -24.07 18.55 -2.55
C TYR A 71 -23.63 17.46 -3.52
N SER A 72 -22.68 17.80 -4.38
CA SER A 72 -21.95 16.85 -5.21
C SER A 72 -20.46 17.06 -5.13
N ASN A 73 -19.71 15.98 -5.34
CA ASN A 73 -18.27 15.98 -5.29
C ASN A 73 -17.69 16.40 -6.64
N LYS A 74 -16.92 17.49 -6.64
CA LYS A 74 -16.07 17.87 -7.77
C LYS A 74 -14.62 17.53 -7.46
N LEU A 75 -14.02 16.70 -8.31
CA LEU A 75 -12.59 16.40 -8.25
C LEU A 75 -11.79 17.52 -8.90
N VAL A 76 -10.79 18.00 -8.20
CA VAL A 76 -9.82 18.96 -8.69
C VAL A 76 -8.45 18.29 -8.72
N PHE A 77 -7.94 18.04 -9.93
CA PHE A 77 -6.60 17.51 -10.11
C PHE A 77 -5.57 18.44 -9.48
N VAL A 78 -4.68 17.85 -8.66
CA VAL A 78 -3.59 18.57 -8.01
C VAL A 78 -2.30 18.27 -8.76
N ARG A 79 -1.88 17.00 -8.82
CA ARG A 79 -0.65 16.54 -9.47
C ARG A 79 -0.61 15.02 -9.56
N GLU A 80 0.34 14.50 -10.33
CA GLU A 80 0.76 13.10 -10.24
C GLU A 80 1.77 12.94 -9.07
N LEU A 81 1.75 11.78 -8.42
CA LEU A 81 2.76 11.41 -7.43
C LEU A 81 4.09 11.05 -8.11
N THR A 82 5.20 11.39 -7.47
CA THR A 82 6.53 10.93 -7.90
C THR A 82 6.71 9.44 -7.56
N GLN A 83 7.72 8.79 -8.14
CA GLN A 83 7.99 7.37 -7.82
C GLN A 83 8.29 7.15 -6.34
N ASP A 84 9.05 8.04 -5.70
CA ASP A 84 9.35 7.95 -4.26
C ASP A 84 8.08 8.09 -3.41
N GLU A 85 7.19 9.01 -3.79
CA GLU A 85 5.89 9.17 -3.12
C GLU A 85 4.96 7.98 -3.34
N ILE A 86 5.00 7.35 -4.52
CA ILE A 86 4.23 6.13 -4.79
C ILE A 86 4.74 4.99 -3.91
N VAL A 87 6.06 4.83 -3.77
CA VAL A 87 6.65 3.83 -2.88
C VAL A 87 6.25 4.10 -1.43
N ALA A 88 6.37 5.34 -0.97
CA ALA A 88 5.96 5.72 0.38
C ALA A 88 4.45 5.54 0.62
N PHE A 89 3.63 5.86 -0.36
CA PHE A 89 2.18 5.67 -0.32
C PHE A 89 1.81 4.19 -0.20
N LYS A 90 2.38 3.32 -1.06
CA LYS A 90 2.17 1.87 -0.97
C LYS A 90 2.66 1.33 0.36
N GLN A 91 3.82 1.79 0.83
CA GLN A 91 4.35 1.39 2.12
C GLN A 91 3.42 1.78 3.26
N LEU A 92 2.83 2.99 3.23
CA LEU A 92 1.85 3.42 4.23
C LEU A 92 0.63 2.51 4.22
N LEU A 93 0.08 2.22 3.04
CA LEU A 93 -1.05 1.30 2.89
C LEU A 93 -0.73 -0.08 3.50
N LEU A 94 0.46 -0.62 3.21
CA LEU A 94 0.87 -1.93 3.71
C LEU A 94 1.24 -1.93 5.21
N THR A 95 1.51 -0.78 5.81
CA THR A 95 1.96 -0.72 7.21
C THR A 95 0.78 -0.87 8.17
N ASP A 96 0.59 -2.11 8.62
CA ASP A 96 -0.48 -2.56 9.50
C ASP A 96 -0.71 -1.71 10.76
N SER A 97 0.36 -1.20 11.37
CA SER A 97 0.28 -0.43 12.62
C SER A 97 -0.48 0.90 12.48
N SER A 98 -0.77 1.34 11.26
CA SER A 98 -1.45 2.62 11.02
C SER A 98 -2.97 2.47 10.90
N TYR A 99 -3.54 1.26 11.05
CA TYR A 99 -4.96 1.01 10.77
C TYR A 99 -5.70 0.31 11.92
N HIS A 100 -7.01 0.58 12.02
CA HIS A 100 -7.92 -0.10 12.96
C HIS A 100 -8.84 -1.09 12.22
N TRP A 101 -8.31 -2.25 11.85
CA TRP A 101 -9.00 -3.25 11.02
C TRP A 101 -10.30 -3.84 11.60
N LYS A 102 -10.48 -3.82 12.93
CA LYS A 102 -11.61 -4.48 13.62
C LYS A 102 -12.76 -3.54 13.98
N ALA A 103 -12.64 -2.24 13.73
CA ALA A 103 -13.47 -1.22 14.40
C ALA A 103 -14.51 -0.53 13.49
N TYR A 104 -14.69 -0.95 12.24
CA TYR A 104 -15.64 -0.27 11.36
C TYR A 104 -17.09 -0.59 11.74
N ASN A 105 -17.78 0.36 12.36
CA ASN A 105 -19.23 0.36 12.49
C ASN A 105 -19.84 1.21 11.36
N GLU A 106 -21.02 0.84 10.88
CA GLU A 106 -21.67 1.47 9.72
C GLU A 106 -22.27 2.86 10.01
N GLU A 107 -22.11 3.41 11.22
CA GLU A 107 -22.73 4.68 11.64
C GLU A 107 -21.82 5.91 11.43
N PHE A 108 -20.61 5.72 10.89
CA PHE A 108 -19.69 6.84 10.67
C PHE A 108 -19.97 7.59 9.35
N ILE A 109 -20.22 8.90 9.46
CA ILE A 109 -20.36 9.76 8.28
C ILE A 109 -18.97 10.09 7.73
N PHE A 110 -18.61 9.44 6.62
CA PHE A 110 -17.33 9.62 5.96
C PHE A 110 -17.36 10.83 4.99
N TYR A 111 -16.59 11.88 5.32
CA TYR A 111 -16.43 13.08 4.50
C TYR A 111 -15.08 13.10 3.78
N PRO A 112 -14.99 12.61 2.53
CA PRO A 112 -13.73 12.55 1.82
C PRO A 112 -13.26 13.94 1.39
N SER A 113 -11.95 14.18 1.50
CA SER A 113 -11.32 15.46 1.15
C SER A 113 -10.24 15.32 0.07
N LYS A 114 -9.61 14.15 0.00
CA LYS A 114 -8.54 13.81 -0.95
C LYS A 114 -8.88 12.50 -1.64
N GLN A 115 -8.49 12.40 -2.90
CA GLN A 115 -8.63 11.19 -3.69
C GLN A 115 -7.31 10.89 -4.42
N PHE A 116 -6.80 9.69 -4.21
CA PHE A 116 -5.73 9.09 -4.98
C PHE A 116 -6.36 8.17 -6.02
N VAL A 117 -6.15 8.48 -7.29
CA VAL A 117 -6.62 7.65 -8.40
C VAL A 117 -5.45 6.85 -8.93
N LEU A 118 -5.50 5.55 -8.70
CA LEU A 118 -4.54 4.59 -9.21
C LEU A 118 -4.94 4.27 -10.65
N LYS A 119 -4.17 4.78 -11.61
CA LYS A 119 -4.43 4.58 -13.03
C LYS A 119 -3.97 3.18 -13.43
N SER A 120 -4.91 2.37 -13.90
CA SER A 120 -4.64 1.08 -14.54
C SER A 120 -5.27 1.03 -15.92
N SER A 121 -4.81 0.11 -16.78
CA SER A 121 -5.31 -0.05 -18.15
C SER A 121 -6.79 -0.44 -18.24
N ASN A 122 -7.32 -1.08 -17.18
CA ASN A 122 -8.65 -1.71 -17.24
C ASN A 122 -9.71 -0.91 -16.47
N ASP A 123 -9.37 -0.43 -15.28
CA ASP A 123 -10.29 0.31 -14.40
C ASP A 123 -9.53 1.04 -13.29
N PRO A 124 -9.89 2.31 -12.97
CA PRO A 124 -9.22 3.04 -11.91
C PRO A 124 -9.65 2.51 -10.53
N LEU A 125 -8.69 2.33 -9.63
CA LEU A 125 -8.95 2.17 -8.20
C LEU A 125 -8.85 3.53 -7.54
N ASN A 126 -9.91 3.95 -6.85
CA ASN A 126 -9.93 5.21 -6.13
C ASN A 126 -9.71 4.94 -4.65
N ILE A 127 -8.76 5.65 -4.06
CA ILE A 127 -8.49 5.61 -2.63
C ILE A 127 -8.77 7.01 -2.10
N VAL A 128 -9.78 7.16 -1.27
CA VAL A 128 -10.20 8.45 -0.72
C VAL A 128 -9.85 8.52 0.76
N ALA A 129 -9.39 9.68 1.21
CA ALA A 129 -9.10 9.95 2.61
C ALA A 129 -9.94 11.14 3.08
N ASN A 130 -10.37 11.09 4.33
CA ASN A 130 -11.06 12.21 4.96
C ASN A 130 -10.11 13.37 5.33
N PHE A 131 -10.65 14.48 5.81
CA PHE A 131 -9.90 15.73 6.01
C PHE A 131 -8.74 15.62 7.00
N ASP A 132 -8.96 14.93 8.10
CA ASP A 132 -8.00 14.64 9.17
C ASP A 132 -7.15 13.39 8.88
N ASN A 133 -7.39 12.69 7.77
CA ASN A 133 -6.76 11.42 7.40
C ASN A 133 -6.93 10.32 8.47
N SER A 134 -8.00 10.39 9.27
CA SER A 134 -8.38 9.36 10.25
C SER A 134 -9.14 8.19 9.62
N TYR A 135 -9.56 8.30 8.35
CA TYR A 135 -10.19 7.21 7.61
C TYR A 135 -9.74 7.20 6.15
N ILE A 136 -9.63 6.00 5.60
CA ILE A 136 -9.37 5.72 4.20
C ILE A 136 -10.46 4.82 3.64
N SER A 137 -10.83 5.04 2.39
CA SER A 137 -11.80 4.21 1.69
C SER A 137 -11.29 3.83 0.30
N PHE A 138 -11.44 2.56 -0.03
CA PHE A 138 -11.08 1.96 -1.30
C PHE A 138 -12.36 1.76 -2.11
N ILE A 139 -12.40 2.33 -3.31
CA ILE A 139 -13.58 2.33 -4.19
C ILE A 139 -13.15 1.80 -5.55
N GLY A 140 -13.67 0.62 -5.89
CA GLY A 140 -13.46 -0.05 -7.17
C GLY A 140 -14.77 -0.65 -7.70
N LEU A 141 -14.70 -1.52 -8.73
CA LEU A 141 -15.91 -2.19 -9.20
C LEU A 141 -16.42 -3.25 -8.21
N ASP A 142 -15.57 -3.70 -7.29
CA ASP A 142 -15.93 -4.68 -6.25
C ASP A 142 -16.69 -4.02 -5.07
N GLY A 143 -16.93 -2.70 -5.15
CA GLY A 143 -17.65 -1.92 -4.14
C GLY A 143 -16.76 -0.92 -3.41
N GLN A 144 -17.23 -0.51 -2.24
CA GLN A 144 -16.54 0.42 -1.34
C GLN A 144 -16.16 -0.29 -0.04
N MET A 145 -14.93 -0.09 0.41
CA MET A 145 -14.45 -0.54 1.72
C MET A 145 -13.82 0.61 2.48
N VAL A 146 -14.17 0.80 3.75
CA VAL A 146 -13.71 1.91 4.59
C VAL A 146 -12.94 1.37 5.79
N LEU A 147 -11.85 2.05 6.15
CA LEU A 147 -10.96 1.69 7.25
C LEU A 147 -10.59 2.93 8.07
N PRO A 148 -10.59 2.86 9.41
CA PRO A 148 -10.00 3.90 10.24
C PRO A 148 -8.46 3.79 10.24
N ILE A 149 -7.80 4.94 10.36
CA ILE A 149 -6.35 5.15 10.50
C ILE A 149 -6.04 5.56 11.95
N GLN A 150 -4.91 5.10 12.50
CA GLN A 150 -4.35 5.44 13.81
C GLN A 150 -3.59 6.78 13.82
#